data_AF-A0A326RX98-F1
#
_entry.id   AF-A0A326RX98-F1
#
_cell.length_a   1.000
_cell.length_b   1.000
_cell.length_c   1.000
_cell.angle_alpha   90.00
_cell.angle_beta   90.00
_cell.angle_gamma   90.00
#
_symmetry.space_group_name_H-M   'P 1'
#
loop_
_entity.id
_entity.type
_entity.pdbx_description
1 polymer ?
#
loop_
_entity_poly.entity_id
_entity_poly.type
_entity_poly.pdbx_seq_one_letter_code
_entity_poly.pdbx_strand_id
1 'polypeptide(L)'
;MANVAGRSAAALALGARIWKEIDEAYSIQCLRAAKSLYALGRKYEGYQQGNSFGAPYRYNEETWNDDMEWAGAELYKATGDNSYLMQAKEYALKSANADSWMVRDSAAHYQLYPFINLGHYSLHEVVDRDFKKTLESFYQEGIEYTLKKAQASPFEVGIPFIWCSNNLMTSLATQLILYEKMSGNTQYQPYLIAQRDWLFGKNPWGTSMFTGIPRHGDFPVFVHTAPYVKLGLEIPGGLVDGPIFRTIHFNLLGLTLERPDDYVSRQNPFIVYHDAVGDYSTNEPTMDGTAGSILMMAYFSRK
;
A
#
# COMPACT_ATOMS: atom_id res chain seq x y z
N MET A 1 -19.44 7.28 1.69
CA MET A 1 -19.38 5.79 1.67
C MET A 1 -18.75 5.26 0.37
N ALA A 2 -18.56 6.11 -0.64
CA ALA A 2 -18.02 5.72 -1.93
C ALA A 2 -16.61 5.10 -1.85
N ASN A 3 -15.76 5.49 -0.90
CA ASN A 3 -14.43 4.89 -0.73
C ASN A 3 -14.51 3.37 -0.48
N VAL A 4 -15.30 2.96 0.53
CA VAL A 4 -15.48 1.55 0.88
C VAL A 4 -16.23 0.79 -0.22
N ALA A 5 -17.29 1.40 -0.77
CA ALA A 5 -18.08 0.80 -1.83
C ALA A 5 -17.27 0.61 -3.12
N GLY A 6 -16.43 1.59 -3.47
CA GLY A 6 -15.52 1.58 -4.62
C GLY A 6 -14.50 0.47 -4.53
N ARG A 7 -13.63 0.44 -3.51
CA ARG A 7 -12.62 -0.63 -3.37
C ARG A 7 -13.23 -2.03 -3.29
N SER A 8 -14.38 -2.16 -2.62
CA SER A 8 -15.10 -3.43 -2.58
C SER A 8 -15.64 -3.83 -3.96
N ALA A 9 -16.21 -2.89 -4.71
CA ALA A 9 -16.67 -3.13 -6.07
C ALA A 9 -15.51 -3.49 -7.02
N ALA A 10 -14.37 -2.82 -6.90
CA ALA A 10 -13.16 -3.13 -7.68
C ALA A 10 -12.68 -4.56 -7.41
N ALA A 11 -12.52 -4.94 -6.15
CA ALA A 11 -12.09 -6.28 -5.75
C ALA A 11 -13.05 -7.37 -6.26
N LEU A 12 -14.36 -7.14 -6.16
CA LEU A 12 -15.38 -8.10 -6.63
C LEU A 12 -15.48 -8.14 -8.16
N ALA A 13 -15.28 -7.03 -8.87
CA ALA A 13 -15.24 -7.02 -10.33
C ALA A 13 -14.00 -7.76 -10.86
N LEU A 14 -12.83 -7.57 -10.21
CA LEU A 14 -11.63 -8.39 -10.44
C LEU A 14 -11.89 -9.86 -10.18
N GLY A 15 -12.51 -10.17 -9.03
CA GLY A 15 -12.92 -11.52 -8.66
C GLY A 15 -13.82 -12.15 -9.73
N ALA A 16 -14.85 -11.44 -10.20
CA ALA A 16 -15.72 -11.95 -11.25
C ALA A 16 -14.94 -12.37 -12.50
N ARG A 17 -13.95 -11.59 -12.93
CA ARG A 17 -13.12 -11.90 -14.10
C ARG A 17 -12.23 -13.12 -13.87
N ILE A 18 -11.55 -13.20 -12.73
CA ILE A 18 -10.61 -14.30 -12.39
C ILE A 18 -11.36 -15.63 -12.20
N TRP A 19 -12.48 -15.60 -11.47
CA TRP A 19 -13.21 -16.81 -11.10
C TRP A 19 -14.10 -17.35 -12.22
N LYS A 20 -14.28 -16.63 -13.33
CA LYS A 20 -15.20 -17.02 -14.42
C LYS A 20 -14.95 -18.45 -14.95
N GLU A 21 -13.69 -18.84 -15.06
CA GLU A 21 -13.29 -20.16 -15.58
C GLU A 21 -13.08 -21.21 -14.48
N ILE A 22 -13.14 -20.81 -13.20
CA ILE A 22 -12.88 -21.67 -12.03
C ILE A 22 -14.19 -22.04 -11.32
N ASP A 23 -15.02 -21.03 -11.06
CA ASP A 23 -16.34 -21.13 -10.44
C ASP A 23 -17.25 -20.04 -11.02
N GLU A 24 -17.99 -20.39 -12.07
CA GLU A 24 -18.89 -19.47 -12.76
C GLU A 24 -19.99 -18.93 -11.83
N ALA A 25 -20.50 -19.75 -10.91
CA ALA A 25 -21.56 -19.35 -10.00
C ALA A 25 -21.06 -18.26 -9.04
N TYR A 26 -19.85 -18.43 -8.49
CA TYR A 26 -19.21 -17.41 -7.66
C TYR A 26 -18.86 -16.15 -8.47
N SER A 27 -18.37 -16.31 -9.70
CA SER A 27 -18.11 -15.18 -10.62
C SER A 27 -19.35 -14.30 -10.83
N ILE A 28 -20.51 -14.91 -11.08
CA ILE A 28 -21.79 -14.19 -11.24
C ILE A 28 -22.18 -13.45 -9.95
N GLN A 29 -21.98 -14.07 -8.78
CA GLN A 29 -22.26 -13.43 -7.49
C GLN A 29 -21.36 -12.21 -7.27
N CYS A 30 -20.06 -12.35 -7.53
CA CYS A 30 -19.08 -11.27 -7.46
C CYS A 30 -19.48 -10.10 -8.37
N LEU A 31 -19.83 -10.37 -9.64
CA LEU A 31 -20.20 -9.31 -10.59
C LEU A 31 -21.48 -8.57 -10.17
N ARG A 32 -22.48 -9.31 -9.66
CA ARG A 32 -23.73 -8.71 -9.16
C ARG A 32 -23.45 -7.79 -7.97
N ALA A 33 -22.65 -8.26 -7.03
CA ALA A 33 -22.27 -7.48 -5.85
C ALA A 33 -21.45 -6.24 -6.24
N ALA A 34 -20.49 -6.37 -7.16
CA ALA A 34 -19.67 -5.26 -7.66
C ALA A 34 -20.54 -4.14 -8.28
N LYS A 35 -21.49 -4.50 -9.16
CA LYS A 35 -22.43 -3.54 -9.76
C LYS A 35 -23.26 -2.82 -8.69
N SER A 36 -23.77 -3.56 -7.71
CA SER A 36 -24.59 -3.01 -6.63
C SER A 36 -23.79 -2.03 -5.76
N LEU A 37 -22.58 -2.40 -5.37
CA LEU A 37 -21.71 -1.56 -4.54
C LEU A 37 -21.26 -0.30 -5.29
N TYR A 38 -20.90 -0.43 -6.56
CA TYR A 38 -20.54 0.73 -7.36
C TYR A 38 -21.70 1.71 -7.53
N ALA A 39 -22.92 1.22 -7.82
CA ALA A 39 -24.11 2.06 -7.87
C ALA A 39 -24.38 2.76 -6.53
N LEU A 40 -24.14 2.09 -5.41
CA LEU A 40 -24.24 2.67 -4.08
C LEU A 40 -23.20 3.78 -3.85
N GLY A 41 -21.95 3.55 -4.25
CA GLY A 41 -20.88 4.55 -4.18
C GLY A 41 -21.18 5.78 -5.03
N ARG A 42 -21.66 5.58 -6.27
CA ARG A 42 -22.13 6.65 -7.17
C ARG A 42 -23.27 7.47 -6.58
N LYS A 43 -24.18 6.82 -5.86
CA LYS A 43 -25.35 7.48 -5.25
C LYS A 43 -24.97 8.28 -3.99
N TYR A 44 -23.96 7.82 -3.26
CA TYR A 44 -23.54 8.39 -1.97
C TYR A 44 -22.03 8.66 -1.95
N GLU A 45 -21.60 9.59 -2.80
CA GLU A 45 -20.23 10.08 -2.85
C GLU A 45 -19.75 10.62 -1.50
N GLY A 46 -18.45 10.57 -1.28
CA GLY A 46 -17.81 10.91 -0.02
C GLY A 46 -17.12 9.71 0.62
N TYR A 47 -16.21 10.00 1.54
CA TYR A 47 -15.47 8.98 2.28
C TYR A 47 -16.17 8.58 3.59
N GLN A 48 -15.73 7.46 4.15
CA GLN A 48 -16.02 7.03 5.51
C GLN A 48 -14.73 6.54 6.16
N GLN A 49 -14.54 6.95 7.41
CA GLN A 49 -13.42 6.54 8.25
C GLN A 49 -13.85 5.41 9.19
N GLY A 50 -12.89 4.64 9.69
CA GLY A 50 -13.13 3.63 10.72
C GLY A 50 -13.67 4.25 12.01
N ASN A 51 -14.61 3.57 12.67
CA ASN A 51 -15.04 3.91 14.02
C ASN A 51 -14.24 3.07 15.02
N SER A 52 -13.44 3.74 15.86
CA SER A 52 -12.46 3.10 16.73
C SER A 52 -12.96 2.74 18.14
N PHE A 53 -14.26 2.95 18.44
CA PHE A 53 -14.90 2.65 19.74
C PHE A 53 -13.99 2.92 20.96
N GLY A 54 -13.44 4.13 21.06
CA GLY A 54 -12.60 4.57 22.17
C GLY A 54 -11.09 4.43 21.96
N ALA A 55 -10.63 3.71 20.93
CA ALA A 55 -9.21 3.73 20.56
C ALA A 55 -8.83 5.07 19.88
N PRO A 56 -7.61 5.59 20.13
CA PRO A 56 -7.18 6.90 19.60
C PRO A 56 -6.85 6.85 18.10
N TYR A 57 -6.78 5.65 17.51
CA TYR A 57 -6.37 5.41 16.13
C TYR A 57 -7.53 4.82 15.31
N ARG A 58 -7.60 5.16 14.02
CA ARG A 58 -8.63 4.68 13.09
C ARG A 58 -8.08 4.64 11.66
N TYR A 59 -8.74 3.88 10.78
CA TYR A 59 -8.54 4.00 9.34
C TYR A 59 -9.08 5.35 8.87
N ASN A 60 -8.18 6.32 8.66
CA ASN A 60 -8.54 7.63 8.15
C ASN A 60 -8.71 7.59 6.64
N GLU A 61 -9.57 8.45 6.14
CA GLU A 61 -9.82 8.61 4.72
C GLU A 61 -10.23 10.07 4.49
N GLU A 62 -9.89 10.59 3.32
CA GLU A 62 -10.32 11.91 2.88
C GLU A 62 -10.72 11.96 1.39
N THR A 63 -10.52 10.86 0.66
CA THR A 63 -10.89 10.75 -0.74
C THR A 63 -11.67 9.45 -1.00
N TRP A 64 -12.25 9.38 -2.18
CA TRP A 64 -12.95 8.21 -2.71
C TRP A 64 -12.77 8.10 -4.22
N ASN A 65 -12.06 9.05 -4.83
CA ASN A 65 -11.97 9.16 -6.27
C ASN A 65 -11.14 8.01 -6.83
N ASP A 66 -10.01 7.69 -6.20
CA ASP A 66 -9.16 6.55 -6.53
C ASP A 66 -9.92 5.21 -6.41
N ASP A 67 -10.70 5.03 -5.34
CA ASP A 67 -11.52 3.83 -5.14
C ASP A 67 -12.59 3.68 -6.23
N MET A 68 -13.27 4.78 -6.58
CA MET A 68 -14.32 4.78 -7.59
C MET A 68 -13.78 4.73 -9.02
N GLU A 69 -12.58 5.28 -9.27
CA GLU A 69 -11.81 5.08 -10.48
C GLU A 69 -11.51 3.59 -10.68
N TRP A 70 -10.92 2.96 -9.67
CA TRP A 70 -10.53 1.55 -9.75
C TRP A 70 -11.75 0.66 -9.98
N ALA A 71 -12.85 0.93 -9.28
CA ALA A 71 -14.09 0.19 -9.47
C ALA A 71 -14.69 0.35 -10.87
N GLY A 72 -14.70 1.58 -11.40
CA GLY A 72 -15.20 1.85 -12.75
C GLY A 72 -14.37 1.14 -13.83
N ALA A 73 -13.04 1.18 -13.70
CA ALA A 73 -12.14 0.51 -14.63
C ALA A 73 -12.33 -1.02 -14.61
N GLU A 74 -12.43 -1.63 -13.43
CA GLU A 74 -12.65 -3.07 -13.29
C GLU A 74 -14.04 -3.52 -13.75
N LEU A 75 -15.08 -2.73 -13.47
CA LEU A 75 -16.43 -3.00 -13.96
C LEU A 75 -16.50 -2.89 -15.48
N TYR A 76 -15.87 -1.89 -16.09
CA TYR A 76 -15.77 -1.81 -17.54
C TYR A 76 -15.12 -3.06 -18.13
N LYS A 77 -13.98 -3.51 -17.57
CA LYS A 77 -13.30 -4.73 -18.00
C LYS A 77 -14.16 -5.99 -17.82
N ALA A 78 -15.06 -6.01 -16.83
CA ALA A 78 -15.94 -7.15 -16.58
C ALA A 78 -17.22 -7.14 -17.45
N THR A 79 -17.68 -6.00 -17.94
CA THR A 79 -19.00 -5.87 -18.58
C THR A 79 -18.98 -5.34 -20.02
N GLY A 80 -17.95 -4.58 -20.40
CA GLY A 80 -17.92 -3.81 -21.65
C GLY A 80 -18.86 -2.58 -21.66
N ASP A 81 -19.47 -2.22 -20.54
CA ASP A 81 -20.39 -1.08 -20.47
C ASP A 81 -19.60 0.24 -20.40
N ASN A 82 -19.65 1.00 -21.50
CA ASN A 82 -18.94 2.28 -21.65
C ASN A 82 -19.28 3.33 -20.59
N SER A 83 -20.42 3.22 -19.90
CA SER A 83 -20.73 4.13 -18.79
C SER A 83 -19.68 4.02 -17.68
N TYR A 84 -19.22 2.82 -17.33
CA TYR A 84 -18.17 2.64 -16.31
C TYR A 84 -16.83 3.21 -16.75
N LEU A 85 -16.49 3.11 -18.04
CA LEU A 85 -15.24 3.68 -18.58
C LEU A 85 -15.23 5.21 -18.48
N MET A 86 -16.31 5.87 -18.91
CA MET A 86 -16.42 7.33 -18.83
C MET A 86 -16.31 7.81 -17.38
N GLN A 87 -17.00 7.12 -16.48
CA GLN A 87 -16.99 7.43 -15.06
C GLN A 87 -15.61 7.20 -14.41
N ALA A 88 -14.91 6.13 -14.80
CA ALA A 88 -13.53 5.89 -14.35
C ALA A 88 -12.59 7.02 -14.80
N LYS A 89 -12.70 7.49 -16.06
CA LYS A 89 -11.92 8.65 -16.54
C LYS A 89 -12.22 9.92 -15.74
N GLU A 90 -13.48 10.17 -15.39
CA GLU A 90 -13.86 11.32 -14.54
C GLU A 90 -13.22 11.25 -13.15
N TYR A 91 -13.26 10.08 -12.51
CA TYR A 91 -12.65 9.90 -11.20
C TYR A 91 -11.12 9.97 -11.27
N ALA A 92 -10.49 9.39 -12.31
CA ALA A 92 -9.04 9.45 -12.54
C ALA A 92 -8.48 10.88 -12.57
N LEU A 93 -9.21 11.80 -13.19
CA LEU A 93 -8.82 13.21 -13.23
C LEU A 93 -8.97 13.92 -11.88
N LYS A 94 -9.84 13.42 -10.99
CA LYS A 94 -10.00 13.93 -9.62
C LYS A 94 -9.03 13.27 -8.63
N SER A 95 -8.63 12.02 -8.88
CA SER A 95 -7.67 11.22 -8.10
C SER A 95 -6.24 11.34 -8.61
N ALA A 96 -5.93 12.41 -9.36
CA ALA A 96 -4.55 12.79 -9.65
C ALA A 96 -3.75 12.97 -8.33
N ASN A 97 -2.45 13.25 -8.44
CA ASN A 97 -1.58 13.18 -7.26
C ASN A 97 -1.89 14.16 -6.11
N ALA A 98 -2.75 15.16 -6.28
CA ALA A 98 -3.07 16.11 -5.21
C ALA A 98 -3.49 15.43 -3.88
N ASP A 99 -4.13 14.26 -3.98
CA ASP A 99 -4.58 13.48 -2.83
C ASP A 99 -3.65 12.31 -2.46
N SER A 100 -2.49 12.16 -3.11
CA SER A 100 -1.55 11.07 -2.85
C SER A 100 -0.56 11.42 -1.74
N TRP A 101 -0.24 10.46 -0.87
CA TRP A 101 0.83 10.62 0.12
C TRP A 101 2.19 10.81 -0.57
N MET A 102 2.33 10.32 -1.82
CA MET A 102 3.58 10.40 -2.59
C MET A 102 3.93 11.81 -3.04
N VAL A 103 3.10 12.82 -2.78
CA VAL A 103 3.43 14.24 -2.96
C VAL A 103 3.27 15.04 -1.66
N ARG A 104 3.22 14.37 -0.51
CA ARG A 104 3.05 14.97 0.83
C ARG A 104 4.21 14.60 1.76
N ASP A 105 4.42 15.44 2.77
CA ASP A 105 5.45 15.23 3.81
C ASP A 105 4.89 14.54 5.06
N SER A 106 3.57 14.45 5.20
CA SER A 106 2.88 13.83 6.32
C SER A 106 1.52 13.29 5.92
N ALA A 107 1.04 12.30 6.69
CA ALA A 107 -0.31 11.78 6.65
C ALA A 107 -0.70 11.33 8.07
N ALA A 108 -2.00 11.36 8.38
CA ALA A 108 -2.53 10.72 9.57
C ALA A 108 -2.46 9.20 9.43
N HIS A 109 -2.54 8.49 10.57
CA HIS A 109 -2.49 7.03 10.59
C HIS A 109 -3.55 6.41 9.65
N TYR A 110 -3.11 5.52 8.75
CA TYR A 110 -3.92 4.90 7.69
C TYR A 110 -4.66 5.85 6.73
N GLN A 111 -4.32 7.14 6.71
CA GLN A 111 -4.86 8.08 5.73
C GLN A 111 -4.36 7.70 4.34
N LEU A 112 -5.23 7.76 3.33
CA LEU A 112 -4.92 7.42 1.93
C LEU A 112 -4.63 5.93 1.71
N TYR A 113 -5.21 5.05 2.54
CA TYR A 113 -5.22 3.61 2.30
C TYR A 113 -5.96 3.27 0.99
N PRO A 114 -5.49 2.33 0.13
CA PRO A 114 -4.42 1.34 0.34
C PRO A 114 -3.01 1.83 -0.03
N PHE A 115 -2.75 3.14 0.07
CA PHE A 115 -1.46 3.78 -0.18
C PHE A 115 -0.97 3.69 -1.64
N ILE A 116 -1.80 3.24 -2.57
CA ILE A 116 -1.54 3.30 -4.01
C ILE A 116 -2.86 3.33 -4.77
N ASN A 117 -2.96 4.23 -5.75
CA ASN A 117 -4.10 4.24 -6.66
C ASN A 117 -3.91 3.18 -7.75
N LEU A 118 -4.49 1.99 -7.56
CA LEU A 118 -4.51 0.91 -8.56
C LEU A 118 -5.44 1.18 -9.76
N GLY A 119 -6.32 2.19 -9.64
CA GLY A 119 -7.22 2.63 -10.69
C GLY A 119 -6.48 3.10 -11.93
N HIS A 120 -5.38 3.84 -11.77
CA HIS A 120 -4.59 4.32 -12.90
C HIS A 120 -4.07 3.18 -13.78
N TYR A 121 -3.47 2.14 -13.18
CA TYR A 121 -3.02 0.96 -13.92
C TYR A 121 -4.19 0.20 -14.56
N SER A 122 -5.25 -0.02 -13.78
CA SER A 122 -6.44 -0.76 -14.23
C SER A 122 -7.13 -0.10 -15.43
N LEU A 123 -7.21 1.24 -15.42
CA LEU A 123 -7.82 2.07 -16.45
C LEU A 123 -6.92 2.22 -17.68
N HIS A 124 -5.59 2.25 -17.50
CA HIS A 124 -4.62 2.34 -18.58
C HIS A 124 -4.82 1.25 -19.64
N GLU A 125 -5.14 0.03 -19.24
CA GLU A 125 -5.34 -1.11 -20.16
C GLU A 125 -6.44 -0.87 -21.22
N VAL A 126 -7.40 0.01 -20.94
CA VAL A 126 -8.66 0.13 -21.69
C VAL A 126 -8.95 1.51 -22.28
N VAL A 127 -8.08 2.49 -22.02
CA VAL A 127 -8.23 3.86 -22.53
C VAL A 127 -7.39 4.14 -23.78
N ASP A 128 -7.75 5.23 -24.46
CA ASP A 128 -7.03 5.74 -25.62
C ASP A 128 -5.60 6.20 -25.28
N ARG A 129 -4.78 6.38 -26.33
CA ARG A 129 -3.35 6.70 -26.19
C ARG A 129 -3.09 7.99 -25.41
N ASP A 130 -3.93 9.01 -25.58
CA ASP A 130 -3.70 10.29 -24.94
C ASP A 130 -3.99 10.18 -23.44
N PHE A 131 -5.07 9.50 -23.07
CA PHE A 131 -5.39 9.27 -21.66
C PHE A 131 -4.41 8.31 -20.98
N LYS A 132 -3.85 7.33 -21.70
CA LYS A 132 -2.74 6.49 -21.20
C LYS A 132 -1.57 7.33 -20.71
N LYS A 133 -1.14 8.31 -21.49
CA LYS A 133 -0.06 9.25 -21.10
C LYS A 133 -0.42 10.06 -19.86
N THR A 134 -1.69 10.48 -19.73
CA THR A 134 -2.17 11.15 -18.51
C THR A 134 -1.99 10.27 -17.28
N LEU A 135 -2.43 9.01 -17.35
CA LEU A 135 -2.31 8.06 -16.22
C LEU A 135 -0.84 7.72 -15.91
N GLU A 136 0.00 7.56 -16.93
CA GLU A 136 1.45 7.38 -16.77
C GLU A 136 2.08 8.57 -16.05
N SER A 137 1.67 9.80 -16.39
CA SER A 137 2.20 11.01 -15.76
C SER A 137 1.86 11.10 -14.27
N PHE A 138 0.70 10.61 -13.85
CA PHE A 138 0.33 10.57 -12.44
C PHE A 138 1.26 9.64 -11.65
N TYR A 139 1.54 8.44 -12.14
CA TYR A 139 2.52 7.58 -11.47
C TYR A 139 3.93 8.17 -11.50
N GLN A 140 4.33 8.79 -12.61
CA GLN A 140 5.66 9.38 -12.75
C GLN A 140 5.91 10.50 -11.73
N GLU A 141 4.95 11.41 -11.55
CA GLU A 141 5.11 12.55 -10.64
C GLU A 141 5.34 12.09 -9.17
N GLY A 142 4.59 11.08 -8.69
CA GLY A 142 4.83 10.51 -7.36
C GLY A 142 6.19 9.81 -7.24
N ILE A 143 6.62 9.11 -8.29
CA ILE A 143 7.96 8.49 -8.35
C ILE A 143 9.06 9.56 -8.30
N GLU A 144 8.96 10.63 -9.10
CA GLU A 144 9.95 11.69 -9.16
C GLU A 144 10.03 12.49 -7.87
N TYR A 145 8.89 12.76 -7.23
CA TYR A 145 8.84 13.43 -5.93
C TYR A 145 9.58 12.61 -4.86
N THR A 146 9.29 11.32 -4.73
CA THR A 146 9.96 10.46 -3.75
C THR A 146 11.43 10.25 -4.10
N LEU A 147 11.77 10.08 -5.38
CA LEU A 147 13.15 9.93 -5.84
C LEU A 147 14.00 11.16 -5.50
N LYS A 148 13.45 12.38 -5.64
CA LYS A 148 14.12 13.60 -5.23
C LYS A 148 14.48 13.59 -3.74
N LYS A 149 13.59 13.09 -2.88
CA LYS A 149 13.86 12.93 -1.44
C LYS A 149 14.90 11.85 -1.16
N ALA A 150 14.84 10.75 -1.92
CA ALA A 150 15.77 9.63 -1.79
C ALA A 150 17.24 10.02 -1.96
N GLN A 151 17.54 11.11 -2.69
CA GLN A 151 18.90 11.65 -2.88
C GLN A 151 19.58 12.06 -1.56
N ALA A 152 18.81 12.40 -0.53
CA ALA A 152 19.33 12.73 0.79
C ALA A 152 19.56 11.50 1.69
N SER A 153 19.10 10.32 1.26
CA SER A 153 19.19 9.08 2.02
C SER A 153 20.36 8.22 1.54
N PRO A 154 21.26 7.75 2.44
CA PRO A 154 22.33 6.83 2.05
C PRO A 154 21.82 5.45 1.61
N PHE A 155 20.54 5.17 1.82
CA PHE A 155 19.86 3.94 1.39
C PHE A 155 18.97 4.14 0.17
N GLU A 156 18.97 5.34 -0.44
CA GLU A 156 18.19 5.64 -1.65
C GLU A 156 16.68 5.38 -1.47
N VAL A 157 16.15 5.71 -0.29
CA VAL A 157 14.73 5.60 0.07
C VAL A 157 14.10 6.98 0.26
N GLY A 158 12.94 7.20 -0.35
CA GLY A 158 12.30 8.51 -0.45
C GLY A 158 10.92 8.65 0.20
N ILE A 159 10.45 7.60 0.89
CA ILE A 159 9.18 7.60 1.60
C ILE A 159 9.25 8.42 2.90
N PRO A 160 8.12 8.96 3.39
CA PRO A 160 8.08 9.47 4.76
C PRO A 160 8.07 8.31 5.77
N PHE A 161 8.84 8.43 6.84
CA PHE A 161 8.87 7.45 7.93
C PHE A 161 7.76 7.75 8.94
N ILE A 162 6.51 7.59 8.52
CA ILE A 162 5.33 7.63 9.40
C ILE A 162 4.87 6.20 9.74
N TRP A 163 3.91 6.04 10.65
CA TRP A 163 3.34 4.71 10.95
C TRP A 163 2.85 4.04 9.66
N CYS A 164 3.24 2.78 9.46
CA CYS A 164 3.09 1.97 8.25
C CYS A 164 4.07 2.36 7.13
N SER A 165 5.29 2.83 7.46
CA SER A 165 6.29 3.24 6.47
C SER A 165 6.66 2.12 5.51
N ASN A 166 6.75 0.87 5.97
CA ASN A 166 7.00 -0.26 5.06
C ASN A 166 5.82 -0.51 4.11
N ASN A 167 4.58 -0.20 4.49
CA ASN A 167 3.44 -0.26 3.58
C ASN A 167 3.62 0.78 2.47
N LEU A 168 4.03 2.01 2.82
CA LEU A 168 4.39 3.04 1.84
C LEU A 168 5.53 2.59 0.91
N MET A 169 6.52 1.89 1.45
CA MET A 169 7.62 1.30 0.68
C MET A 169 7.10 0.30 -0.35
N THR A 170 6.24 -0.64 0.06
CA THR A 170 5.65 -1.62 -0.86
C THR A 170 4.75 -0.98 -1.91
N SER A 171 4.04 0.09 -1.55
CA SER A 171 3.21 0.86 -2.47
C SER A 171 4.05 1.62 -3.49
N LEU A 172 5.17 2.23 -3.09
CA LEU A 172 6.10 2.85 -4.02
C LEU A 172 6.74 1.82 -4.96
N ALA A 173 7.18 0.68 -4.43
CA ALA A 173 7.70 -0.42 -5.24
C ALA A 173 6.66 -0.90 -6.26
N THR A 174 5.39 -1.02 -5.85
CA THR A 174 4.29 -1.36 -6.73
C THR A 174 4.09 -0.30 -7.82
N GLN A 175 4.06 0.98 -7.46
CA GLN A 175 3.89 2.07 -8.42
C GLN A 175 5.03 2.10 -9.45
N LEU A 176 6.28 1.88 -9.04
CA LEU A 176 7.43 1.75 -9.92
C LEU A 176 7.26 0.61 -10.94
N ILE A 177 6.84 -0.58 -10.47
CA ILE A 177 6.59 -1.75 -11.32
C ILE A 177 5.44 -1.48 -12.30
N LEU A 178 4.35 -0.89 -11.83
CA LEU A 178 3.18 -0.62 -12.67
C LEU A 178 3.46 0.49 -13.69
N TYR A 179 4.21 1.54 -13.31
CA TYR A 179 4.65 2.58 -14.23
C TYR A 179 5.51 2.01 -15.37
N GLU A 180 6.47 1.14 -15.05
CA GLU A 180 7.27 0.48 -16.08
C GLU A 180 6.39 -0.35 -17.03
N LYS A 181 5.41 -1.10 -16.50
CA LYS A 181 4.47 -1.87 -17.33
C LYS A 181 3.59 -0.99 -18.22
N MET A 182 3.17 0.18 -17.72
CA MET A 182 2.33 1.12 -18.47
C MET A 182 3.11 1.81 -19.59
N SER A 183 4.31 2.30 -19.28
CA SER A 183 5.08 3.19 -20.16
C SER A 183 6.19 2.49 -20.96
N GLY A 184 6.65 1.32 -20.51
CA GLY A 184 7.87 0.67 -20.98
C GLY A 184 9.17 1.33 -20.51
N ASN A 185 9.10 2.35 -19.66
CA ASN A 185 10.25 3.11 -19.20
C ASN A 185 10.90 2.45 -17.96
N THR A 186 12.12 1.95 -18.13
CA THR A 186 12.87 1.23 -17.10
C THR A 186 13.84 2.12 -16.31
N GLN A 187 13.82 3.45 -16.49
CA GLN A 187 14.82 4.35 -15.90
C GLN A 187 14.84 4.32 -14.36
N TYR A 188 13.73 3.96 -13.73
CA TYR A 188 13.59 3.90 -12.27
C TYR A 188 13.91 2.52 -11.67
N GLN A 189 14.39 1.55 -12.46
CA GLN A 189 14.78 0.22 -11.97
C GLN A 189 15.78 0.26 -10.81
N PRO A 190 16.84 1.09 -10.82
CA PRO A 190 17.74 1.20 -9.66
C PRO A 190 17.01 1.64 -8.39
N TYR A 191 16.04 2.55 -8.51
CA TYR A 191 15.26 3.04 -7.38
C TYR A 191 14.31 1.97 -6.82
N LEU A 192 13.69 1.18 -7.70
CA LEU A 192 12.90 0.00 -7.32
C LEU A 192 13.74 -1.03 -6.55
N ILE A 193 14.97 -1.29 -7.02
CA ILE A 193 15.91 -2.19 -6.35
C ILE A 193 16.25 -1.69 -4.94
N ALA A 194 16.48 -0.39 -4.77
CA ALA A 194 16.74 0.19 -3.45
C ALA A 194 15.56 0.00 -2.48
N GLN A 195 14.31 0.17 -2.94
CA GLN A 195 13.12 -0.02 -2.11
C GLN A 195 12.97 -1.49 -1.67
N ARG A 196 13.22 -2.42 -2.61
CA ARG A 196 13.27 -3.86 -2.30
C ARG A 196 14.36 -4.15 -1.26
N ASP A 197 15.58 -3.68 -1.50
CA ASP A 197 16.73 -4.00 -0.66
C ASP A 197 16.55 -3.46 0.76
N TRP A 198 15.93 -2.29 0.92
CA TRP A 198 15.54 -1.76 2.23
C TRP A 198 14.70 -2.77 3.04
N LEU A 199 13.66 -3.34 2.40
CA LEU A 199 12.76 -4.30 3.05
C LEU A 199 13.45 -5.64 3.41
N PHE A 200 14.60 -5.95 2.81
CA PHE A 200 15.37 -7.16 3.07
C PHE A 200 16.69 -6.94 3.83
N GLY A 201 16.89 -5.76 4.42
CA GLY A 201 18.00 -5.52 5.34
C GLY A 201 19.05 -4.51 4.88
N LYS A 202 18.94 -3.91 3.69
CA LYS A 202 19.74 -2.73 3.31
C LYS A 202 19.16 -1.47 3.95
N ASN A 203 19.18 -1.43 5.27
CA ASN A 203 18.68 -0.37 6.13
C ASN A 203 19.63 -0.22 7.34
N PRO A 204 19.49 0.83 8.18
CA PRO A 204 20.42 1.08 9.29
C PRO A 204 20.60 -0.09 10.26
N TRP A 205 19.55 -0.89 10.45
CA TRP A 205 19.50 -1.97 11.42
C TRP A 205 20.09 -3.28 10.87
N GLY A 206 20.23 -3.42 9.56
CA GLY A 206 20.73 -4.65 8.95
C GLY A 206 19.76 -5.83 9.06
N THR A 207 18.47 -5.55 9.32
CA THR A 207 17.42 -6.53 9.59
C THR A 207 16.36 -6.48 8.49
N SER A 208 15.82 -7.64 8.14
CA SER A 208 14.67 -7.71 7.25
C SER A 208 13.43 -7.10 7.89
N MET A 209 12.49 -6.66 7.06
CA MET A 209 11.19 -6.16 7.50
C MET A 209 10.10 -7.23 7.40
N PHE A 210 10.45 -8.47 7.04
CA PHE A 210 9.54 -9.61 6.96
C PHE A 210 9.85 -10.65 8.02
N THR A 211 8.84 -11.10 8.76
CA THR A 211 8.98 -12.18 9.74
C THR A 211 9.48 -13.46 9.07
N GLY A 212 10.49 -14.11 9.65
CA GLY A 212 11.03 -15.39 9.16
C GLY A 212 11.72 -15.36 7.78
N ILE A 213 11.98 -14.17 7.22
CA ILE A 213 12.62 -14.02 5.90
C ILE A 213 13.79 -13.03 6.03
N PRO A 214 15.02 -13.38 5.64
CA PRO A 214 15.46 -14.71 5.20
C PRO A 214 15.62 -15.67 6.39
N ARG A 215 15.44 -16.98 6.16
CA ARG A 215 15.47 -18.03 7.21
C ARG A 215 16.73 -18.01 8.10
N HIS A 216 17.87 -17.55 7.59
CA HIS A 216 19.16 -17.54 8.29
C HIS A 216 19.72 -16.12 8.49
N GLY A 217 18.89 -15.09 8.32
CA GLY A 217 19.29 -13.70 8.59
C GLY A 217 18.59 -13.13 9.81
N ASP A 218 18.81 -11.83 10.01
CA ASP A 218 18.12 -11.02 11.01
C ASP A 218 16.73 -10.60 10.47
N PHE A 219 15.70 -10.79 11.27
CA PHE A 219 14.30 -10.51 10.95
C PHE A 219 13.49 -10.29 12.24
N PRO A 220 12.27 -9.71 12.15
CA PRO A 220 11.45 -9.44 13.33
C PRO A 220 10.98 -10.75 13.99
N VAL A 221 11.33 -10.94 15.26
CA VAL A 221 10.97 -12.10 16.08
C VAL A 221 9.91 -11.73 17.12
N PHE A 222 10.05 -10.58 17.77
CA PHE A 222 9.23 -10.14 18.89
C PHE A 222 8.08 -9.24 18.42
N VAL A 223 7.29 -9.76 17.48
CA VAL A 223 6.25 -8.99 16.79
C VAL A 223 5.02 -8.71 17.65
N HIS A 224 4.42 -7.53 17.46
CA HIS A 224 3.18 -7.14 18.12
C HIS A 224 1.97 -7.87 17.50
N THR A 225 1.78 -9.16 17.81
CA THR A 225 0.61 -9.92 17.35
C THR A 225 0.03 -10.80 18.45
N ALA A 226 -1.30 -10.94 18.46
CA ALA A 226 -1.96 -11.81 19.43
C ALA A 226 -1.50 -13.29 19.35
N PRO A 227 -1.30 -13.91 18.16
CA PRO A 227 -0.76 -15.27 18.07
C PRO A 227 0.64 -15.41 18.71
N TYR A 228 1.53 -14.45 18.48
CA TYR A 228 2.85 -14.46 19.11
C TYR A 228 2.74 -14.26 20.63
N VAL A 229 2.06 -13.19 21.07
CA VAL A 229 1.98 -12.82 22.49
C VAL A 229 1.24 -13.84 23.34
N LYS A 230 0.18 -14.46 22.82
CA LYS A 230 -0.68 -15.38 23.59
C LYS A 230 -0.26 -16.83 23.48
N LEU A 231 0.35 -17.23 22.36
CA LEU A 231 0.61 -18.65 22.05
C LEU A 231 2.08 -18.94 21.75
N GLY A 232 2.95 -17.92 21.64
CA GLY A 232 4.34 -18.09 21.20
C GLY A 232 4.47 -18.55 19.75
N LEU A 233 3.44 -18.31 18.93
CA LEU A 233 3.44 -18.74 17.53
C LEU A 233 4.17 -17.73 16.65
N GLU A 234 5.26 -18.16 16.05
CA GLU A 234 5.98 -17.43 15.01
C GLU A 234 5.29 -17.66 13.65
N ILE A 235 4.80 -16.59 13.04
CA ILE A 235 4.14 -16.63 11.74
C ILE A 235 5.07 -15.97 10.71
N PRO A 236 5.68 -16.75 9.80
CA PRO A 236 6.59 -16.19 8.78
C PRO A 236 5.82 -15.51 7.64
N GLY A 237 6.47 -14.54 7.00
CA GLY A 237 6.02 -13.86 5.79
C GLY A 237 5.26 -12.56 6.03
N GLY A 238 5.02 -12.16 7.28
CA GLY A 238 4.35 -10.90 7.60
C GLY A 238 5.31 -9.72 7.47
N LEU A 239 4.90 -8.67 6.77
CA LEU A 239 5.61 -7.39 6.73
C LEU A 239 5.27 -6.57 7.97
N VAL A 240 6.27 -6.19 8.77
CA VAL A 240 6.08 -5.27 9.90
C VAL A 240 5.89 -3.83 9.43
N ASP A 241 5.14 -3.03 10.20
CA ASP A 241 4.85 -1.61 9.94
C ASP A 241 6.09 -0.79 9.54
N GLY A 242 7.21 -1.05 10.20
CA GLY A 242 8.50 -0.47 9.86
C GLY A 242 8.87 0.78 10.64
N PRO A 243 10.05 1.35 10.35
CA PRO A 243 10.58 2.46 11.11
C PRO A 243 9.74 3.73 10.97
N ILE A 244 9.64 4.48 12.07
CA ILE A 244 8.96 5.78 12.08
C ILE A 244 9.89 6.88 12.59
N PHE A 245 9.55 8.14 12.32
CA PHE A 245 10.24 9.27 12.90
C PHE A 245 10.18 9.20 14.42
N ARG A 246 11.31 9.45 15.10
CA ARG A 246 11.37 9.48 16.57
C ARG A 246 10.38 10.46 17.18
N THR A 247 10.15 11.59 16.50
CA THR A 247 9.15 12.59 16.91
C THR A 247 7.73 12.02 16.91
N ILE A 248 7.40 11.09 16.02
CA ILE A 248 6.11 10.38 16.04
C ILE A 248 6.12 9.36 17.17
N HIS A 249 7.15 8.50 17.22
CA HIS A 249 7.30 7.44 18.22
C HIS A 249 7.12 7.95 19.66
N PHE A 250 7.81 9.02 20.04
CA PHE A 250 7.75 9.57 21.40
C PHE A 250 6.39 10.16 21.81
N ASN A 251 5.49 10.40 20.85
CA ASN A 251 4.15 10.94 21.11
C ASN A 251 3.05 9.87 21.07
N LEU A 252 3.38 8.60 20.80
CA LEU A 252 2.41 7.52 20.77
C LEU A 252 2.15 6.96 22.18
N LEU A 253 0.91 6.53 22.42
CA LEU A 253 0.43 6.14 23.74
C LEU A 253 0.71 4.67 24.03
N GLY A 254 1.39 4.39 25.14
CA GLY A 254 1.57 3.01 25.62
C GLY A 254 2.68 2.23 24.92
N LEU A 255 3.55 2.89 24.15
CA LEU A 255 4.79 2.27 23.68
C LEU A 255 5.73 2.07 24.87
N THR A 256 6.17 0.83 25.10
CA THR A 256 7.14 0.50 26.15
C THR A 256 7.95 -0.70 25.69
N LEU A 257 9.27 -0.60 25.77
CA LEU A 257 10.13 -1.75 25.48
C LEU A 257 10.14 -2.68 26.69
N GLU A 258 9.62 -3.90 26.54
CA GLU A 258 9.66 -4.90 27.62
C GLU A 258 11.02 -5.61 27.75
N ARG A 259 11.95 -5.31 26.83
CA ARG A 259 13.29 -5.87 26.74
C ARG A 259 14.30 -4.82 26.27
N PRO A 260 15.62 -5.03 26.47
CA PRO A 260 16.63 -4.16 25.90
C PRO A 260 16.51 -4.06 24.37
N ASP A 261 16.82 -2.88 23.83
CA ASP A 261 16.86 -2.64 22.39
C ASP A 261 18.06 -3.37 21.77
N ASP A 262 17.78 -4.35 20.89
CA ASP A 262 18.79 -5.13 20.16
C ASP A 262 19.66 -4.25 19.24
N TYR A 263 19.15 -3.08 18.85
CA TYR A 263 19.76 -2.21 17.87
C TYR A 263 20.33 -0.92 18.43
N VAL A 264 20.56 -0.81 19.74
CA VAL A 264 21.00 0.42 20.40
C VAL A 264 22.17 1.14 19.71
N SER A 265 23.13 0.39 19.14
CA SER A 265 24.30 0.93 18.44
C SER A 265 24.04 1.34 16.98
N ARG A 266 22.90 0.92 16.41
CA ARG A 266 22.44 1.19 15.04
C ARG A 266 21.26 2.16 14.98
N GLN A 267 20.66 2.47 16.13
CA GLN A 267 19.67 3.53 16.24
C GLN A 267 20.24 4.87 15.78
N ASN A 268 19.43 5.64 15.06
CA ASN A 268 19.80 6.98 14.59
C ASN A 268 18.84 8.04 15.17
N PRO A 269 19.20 9.34 15.18
CA PRO A 269 18.40 10.37 15.84
C PRO A 269 17.11 10.78 15.10
N PHE A 270 16.89 10.31 13.87
CA PHE A 270 15.75 10.73 13.05
C PHE A 270 14.61 9.71 13.05
N ILE A 271 14.95 8.44 12.81
CA ILE A 271 13.99 7.33 12.72
C ILE A 271 14.37 6.20 13.68
N VAL A 272 13.37 5.44 14.09
CA VAL A 272 13.49 4.35 15.07
C VAL A 272 12.73 3.12 14.58
N TYR A 273 13.30 1.95 14.85
CA TYR A 273 12.69 0.64 14.70
C TYR A 273 13.12 -0.20 15.89
N HIS A 274 12.20 -0.98 16.45
CA HIS A 274 12.50 -1.93 17.53
C HIS A 274 11.88 -3.27 17.21
N ASP A 275 12.63 -4.36 17.41
CA ASP A 275 12.05 -5.70 17.44
C ASP A 275 11.57 -6.04 18.86
N ALA A 276 10.42 -5.46 19.22
CA ALA A 276 9.83 -5.59 20.55
C ALA A 276 8.29 -5.60 20.49
N VAL A 277 7.68 -6.43 21.34
CA VAL A 277 6.22 -6.59 21.39
C VAL A 277 5.54 -5.28 21.76
N GLY A 278 6.06 -4.57 22.75
CA GLY A 278 5.49 -3.29 23.19
C GLY A 278 5.73 -2.12 22.24
N ASP A 279 6.39 -2.35 21.10
CA ASP A 279 6.46 -1.38 19.99
C ASP A 279 5.55 -1.77 18.82
N TYR A 280 4.24 -1.62 19.06
CA TYR A 280 3.23 -1.83 18.02
C TYR A 280 3.41 -0.91 16.81
N SER A 281 4.06 0.26 16.98
CA SER A 281 4.13 1.29 15.94
C SER A 281 5.17 1.03 14.87
N THR A 282 6.15 0.17 15.17
CA THR A 282 7.21 -0.21 14.24
C THR A 282 7.26 -1.70 13.93
N ASN A 283 6.68 -2.54 14.80
CA ASN A 283 6.87 -3.99 14.78
C ASN A 283 5.57 -4.81 14.74
N GLU A 284 4.45 -4.22 14.34
CA GLU A 284 3.21 -4.94 14.06
C GLU A 284 3.17 -5.41 12.60
N PRO A 285 3.09 -6.74 12.33
CA PRO A 285 2.83 -7.28 11.01
C PRO A 285 1.45 -6.89 10.47
N THR A 286 1.40 -6.32 9.27
CA THR A 286 0.15 -5.85 8.66
C THR A 286 -0.27 -6.69 7.46
N MET A 287 -1.57 -6.98 7.35
CA MET A 287 -2.12 -7.77 6.25
C MET A 287 -2.01 -7.04 4.91
N ASP A 288 -2.27 -5.74 4.89
CA ASP A 288 -2.24 -4.89 3.70
C ASP A 288 -0.81 -4.64 3.21
N GLY A 289 0.14 -4.36 4.12
CA GLY A 289 1.56 -4.27 3.77
C GLY A 289 2.09 -5.59 3.22
N THR A 290 1.72 -6.70 3.86
CA THR A 290 2.06 -8.05 3.38
C THR A 290 1.46 -8.31 2.00
N ALA A 291 0.18 -8.01 1.78
CA ALA A 291 -0.49 -8.19 0.50
C ALA A 291 0.13 -7.30 -0.61
N GLY A 292 0.43 -6.04 -0.30
CA GLY A 292 1.10 -5.10 -1.20
C GLY A 292 2.48 -5.59 -1.63
N SER A 293 3.21 -6.27 -0.73
CA SER A 293 4.52 -6.83 -1.04
C SER A 293 4.47 -7.98 -2.06
N ILE A 294 3.36 -8.72 -2.16
CA ILE A 294 3.25 -9.91 -3.04
C ILE A 294 3.51 -9.53 -4.50
N LEU A 295 3.08 -8.34 -4.94
CA LEU A 295 3.32 -7.88 -6.32
C LEU A 295 4.81 -7.67 -6.58
N MET A 296 5.54 -7.05 -5.64
CA MET A 296 6.99 -6.89 -5.71
C MET A 296 7.70 -8.26 -5.70
N MET A 297 7.31 -9.16 -4.79
CA MET A 297 7.86 -10.51 -4.70
C MET A 297 7.70 -11.27 -6.02
N ALA A 298 6.49 -11.26 -6.58
CA ALA A 298 6.18 -11.92 -7.85
C ALA A 298 6.86 -11.28 -9.05
N TYR A 299 7.16 -9.97 -9.00
CA TYR A 299 7.94 -9.28 -10.03
C TYR A 299 9.38 -9.80 -10.06
N PHE A 300 10.05 -9.83 -8.90
CA PHE A 300 11.44 -10.27 -8.79
C PHE A 300 11.64 -11.79 -8.84
N SER A 301 10.58 -12.59 -8.68
CA SER A 301 10.67 -14.05 -8.79
C SER A 301 10.67 -14.56 -10.24
N ARG A 302 10.34 -13.72 -11.22
CA ARG A 302 10.35 -14.10 -12.64
C ARG A 302 11.80 -14.21 -13.12
N LYS A 303 12.17 -15.39 -13.62
CA LYS A 303 13.47 -15.65 -14.27
C LYS A 303 13.51 -15.08 -15.67
#